data_AF-A0A0F8XJ22-F1
#
_entry.id   AF-A0A0F8XJ22-F1
#
_cell.length_a   1.000
_cell.length_b   1.000
_cell.length_c   1.000
_cell.angle_alpha   90.00
_cell.angle_beta   90.00
_cell.angle_gamma   90.00
#
_symmetry.space_group_name_H-M   'P 1'
#
loop_
_entity.id
_entity.type
_entity.pdbx_description
1 polymer ?
#
loop_
_entity_poly.entity_id
_entity_poly.type
_entity_poly.pdbx_seq_one_letter_code
_entity_poly.pdbx_strand_id
1 'polypeptide(L)'
;VLYDGRVNPIAMFPGTGIVAFGQKNLQARSSALDRINVRRLLIAVKKFIASSARFLVFEQNVDSTRQRFLNIANPFLASIQERSGLFAFRVIMDGSNNPADLIDRNILVGQIFLQPTRTAEFISLEFNILPTGATFPEGA
;
A
#
# COMPACT_ATOMS: atom_id res chain seq x y z
N VAL A 1 16.25 8.46 -20.68
CA VAL A 1 17.06 9.50 -19.98
C VAL A 1 16.33 10.11 -18.79
N LEU A 2 15.25 10.90 -18.96
CA LEU A 2 14.58 11.55 -17.82
C LEU A 2 13.94 10.56 -16.84
N TYR A 3 13.20 9.57 -17.33
CA TYR A 3 12.53 8.60 -16.47
C TYR A 3 13.50 7.65 -15.77
N ASP A 4 14.64 7.36 -16.39
CA ASP A 4 15.75 6.60 -15.78
C ASP A 4 16.43 7.44 -14.69
N GLY A 5 16.55 8.75 -14.92
CA GLY A 5 16.98 9.74 -13.94
C GLY A 5 15.96 10.05 -12.84
N ARG A 6 14.83 9.34 -12.77
CA ARG A 6 13.76 9.52 -11.76
C ARG A 6 13.09 10.90 -11.81
N VAL A 7 13.12 11.56 -12.96
CA VAL A 7 12.42 12.81 -13.21
C VAL A 7 11.13 12.51 -13.97
N ASN A 8 9.98 12.89 -13.41
CA ASN A 8 8.68 12.71 -14.06
C ASN A 8 8.43 13.88 -15.03
N PRO A 9 8.33 13.63 -16.34
CA PRO A 9 8.07 14.70 -17.31
C PRO A 9 6.62 15.17 -17.28
N ILE A 10 6.41 16.44 -17.64
CA ILE A 10 5.14 16.96 -18.12
C ILE A 10 5.23 16.94 -19.64
N ALA A 11 4.33 16.18 -20.27
CA ALA A 11 4.36 15.93 -21.72
C ALA A 11 3.06 16.37 -22.37
N MET A 12 3.12 16.70 -23.66
CA MET A 12 1.93 17.01 -24.46
C MET A 12 1.73 15.91 -25.51
N PHE A 13 0.53 15.33 -25.53
CA PHE A 13 0.16 14.33 -26.53
C PHE A 13 -0.93 14.90 -27.46
N PRO A 14 -0.86 14.64 -28.78
CA PRO A 14 -1.95 14.98 -29.69
C PRO A 14 -3.28 14.37 -29.22
N GLY A 15 -4.34 15.16 -29.16
CA GLY A 15 -5.68 14.73 -28.73
C GLY A 15 -5.94 14.71 -27.23
N THR A 16 -4.89 14.59 -26.39
CA THR A 16 -5.03 14.53 -24.91
C THR A 16 -4.60 15.83 -24.22
N GLY A 17 -3.78 16.65 -24.89
CA GLY A 17 -3.23 17.88 -24.31
C GLY A 17 -2.05 17.63 -23.38
N ILE A 18 -1.86 18.50 -22.38
CA ILE A 18 -0.75 18.44 -21.42
C ILE A 18 -1.09 17.47 -20.29
N VAL A 19 -0.20 16.51 -20.02
CA VAL A 19 -0.37 15.50 -18.97
C VAL A 19 0.90 15.35 -18.12
N ALA A 20 0.72 15.00 -16.85
CA ALA A 20 1.82 14.54 -16.00
C ALA A 20 2.12 13.07 -16.32
N PHE A 21 3.32 12.78 -16.85
CA PHE A 21 3.65 11.48 -17.42
C PHE A 21 4.76 10.77 -16.62
N GLY A 22 4.46 10.41 -15.39
CA GLY A 22 5.38 9.66 -14.53
C GLY A 22 4.97 9.65 -13.07
N GLN A 23 5.49 8.68 -12.32
CA GLN A 23 5.15 8.49 -10.90
C GLN A 23 6.33 8.01 -10.06
N LYS A 24 7.56 8.06 -10.57
CA LYS A 24 8.77 7.72 -9.81
C LYS A 24 9.05 8.78 -8.75
N ASN A 25 9.61 8.37 -7.63
CA ASN A 25 10.25 9.28 -6.70
C ASN A 25 11.78 9.16 -6.81
N LEU A 26 12.51 9.96 -6.02
CA LEU A 26 13.97 10.01 -6.05
C LEU A 26 14.66 8.83 -5.33
N GLN A 27 13.92 7.81 -4.90
CA GLN A 27 14.50 6.68 -4.19
C GLN A 27 15.46 5.89 -5.08
N ALA A 28 16.70 5.72 -4.62
CA ALA A 28 17.73 5.05 -5.41
C ALA A 28 17.48 3.55 -5.58
N ARG A 29 17.19 2.87 -4.47
CA ARG A 29 16.93 1.43 -4.41
C ARG A 29 15.51 1.13 -4.87
N SER A 30 15.34 0.28 -5.88
CA SER A 30 14.00 -0.14 -6.31
C SER A 30 13.30 -0.92 -5.21
N SER A 31 12.03 -0.61 -4.98
CA SER A 31 11.16 -1.27 -4.01
C SER A 31 9.71 -0.86 -4.24
N ALA A 32 8.76 -1.45 -3.53
CA ALA A 32 7.37 -0.99 -3.55
C ALA A 32 7.21 0.51 -3.20
N LEU A 33 8.21 1.14 -2.57
CA LEU A 33 8.18 2.53 -2.13
C LEU A 33 8.72 3.52 -3.16
N ASP A 34 9.25 3.08 -4.31
CA ASP A 34 9.88 3.95 -5.31
C ASP A 34 8.87 4.75 -6.17
N ARG A 35 7.57 4.55 -5.93
CA ARG A 35 6.48 5.29 -6.57
C ARG A 35 5.76 6.23 -5.62
N ILE A 36 5.35 7.38 -6.17
CA ILE A 36 4.68 8.45 -5.43
C ILE A 36 3.34 7.98 -4.87
N ASN A 37 2.54 7.23 -5.63
CA ASN A 37 1.24 6.71 -5.20
C ASN A 37 1.36 5.84 -3.94
N VAL A 38 2.25 4.84 -3.94
CA VAL A 38 2.47 3.96 -2.79
C VAL A 38 3.04 4.74 -1.60
N ARG A 39 3.96 5.67 -1.85
CA ARG A 39 4.55 6.50 -0.78
C ARG A 39 3.49 7.39 -0.12
N ARG A 40 2.61 8.03 -0.89
CA ARG A 40 1.54 8.88 -0.37
C ARG A 40 0.51 8.08 0.42
N LEU A 41 0.15 6.89 -0.06
CA LEU A 41 -0.72 5.96 0.66
C LEU A 41 -0.14 5.64 2.05
N LEU A 42 1.13 5.24 2.10
CA LEU A 42 1.77 4.89 3.37
C LEU A 42 1.91 6.07 4.32
N ILE A 43 2.12 7.29 3.81
CA ILE A 43 2.13 8.50 4.64
C ILE A 43 0.75 8.73 5.26
N ALA A 44 -0.32 8.62 4.47
CA ALA A 44 -1.68 8.80 4.94
C ALA A 44 -2.04 7.75 6.02
N VAL A 45 -1.73 6.48 5.76
CA VAL A 45 -1.96 5.40 6.73
C VAL A 45 -1.17 5.62 8.02
N LYS A 46 0.12 5.94 7.92
CA LYS A 46 0.96 6.19 9.11
C LYS A 46 0.44 7.36 9.94
N LYS A 47 0.01 8.45 9.30
CA LYS A 47 -0.55 9.62 10.01
C LYS A 47 -1.83 9.26 10.75
N PHE A 48 -2.75 8.54 10.11
CA PHE A 48 -4.01 8.13 10.72
C PHE A 48 -3.76 7.19 11.91
N ILE A 49 -2.98 6.14 11.71
CA ILE A 49 -2.66 5.16 12.76
C ILE A 49 -1.94 5.83 13.95
N ALA A 50 -0.98 6.72 13.68
CA ALA A 50 -0.30 7.45 14.74
C ALA A 50 -1.26 8.34 15.54
N SER A 51 -2.24 8.97 14.88
CA SER A 51 -3.29 9.75 15.54
C SER A 51 -4.16 8.87 16.44
N SER A 52 -4.55 7.68 15.97
CA SER A 52 -5.33 6.72 16.77
C SER A 52 -4.55 6.15 17.95
N ALA A 53 -3.25 5.86 17.75
CA ALA A 53 -2.39 5.27 18.79
C ALA A 53 -2.10 6.24 19.95
N ARG A 54 -2.18 7.56 19.73
CA ARG A 54 -1.98 8.56 20.81
C ARG A 54 -2.94 8.38 21.98
N PHE A 55 -4.16 7.92 21.72
CA PHE A 55 -5.16 7.68 22.78
C PHE A 55 -4.90 6.41 23.60
N LEU A 56 -3.88 5.62 23.25
CA LEU A 56 -3.49 4.42 24.02
C LEU A 56 -2.36 4.70 25.00
N VAL A 57 -1.71 5.86 24.90
CA VAL A 57 -0.63 6.21 25.82
C VAL A 57 -1.23 6.40 27.22
N PHE A 58 -0.66 5.70 28.21
CA PHE A 58 -1.13 5.62 29.61
C PHE A 58 -2.43 4.84 29.83
N GLU A 59 -2.98 4.17 28.82
CA GLU A 59 -4.07 3.21 29.00
C GLU A 59 -3.56 1.87 29.57
N GLN A 60 -4.45 1.11 30.19
CA GLN A 60 -4.12 -0.24 30.68
C GLN A 60 -3.80 -1.18 29.52
N ASN A 61 -2.70 -1.95 29.61
CA ASN A 61 -2.28 -2.90 28.58
C ASN A 61 -3.06 -4.24 28.67
N VAL A 62 -4.36 -4.16 28.44
CA VAL A 62 -5.31 -5.27 28.50
C VAL A 62 -5.97 -5.52 27.14
N ASP A 63 -6.64 -6.67 26.98
CA ASP A 63 -7.27 -7.06 25.72
C ASP A 63 -8.32 -6.05 25.23
N SER A 64 -9.07 -5.42 26.13
CA SER A 64 -10.07 -4.41 25.76
C SER A 64 -9.45 -3.18 25.09
N THR A 65 -8.31 -2.69 25.58
CA THR A 65 -7.54 -1.59 25.00
C THR A 65 -7.03 -1.94 23.60
N ARG A 66 -6.51 -3.17 23.45
CA ARG A 66 -6.04 -3.69 22.16
C ARG A 66 -7.18 -3.83 21.15
N GLN A 67 -8.30 -4.40 21.56
CA GLN A 67 -9.51 -4.50 20.72
C GLN A 67 -10.03 -3.13 20.30
N ARG A 68 -10.00 -2.13 21.18
CA ARG A 68 -10.39 -0.76 20.84
C ARG A 68 -9.54 -0.19 19.70
N PHE A 69 -8.22 -0.42 19.72
CA PHE A 69 -7.35 -0.02 18.62
C PHE A 69 -7.68 -0.77 17.32
N LEU A 70 -7.86 -2.09 17.39
CA LEU A 70 -8.21 -2.92 16.24
C LEU A 70 -9.54 -2.48 15.60
N ASN A 71 -10.53 -2.09 16.40
CA ASN A 71 -11.82 -1.58 15.94
C ASN A 71 -11.74 -0.21 15.25
N ILE A 72 -10.62 0.50 15.37
CA ILE A 72 -10.35 1.75 14.65
C ILE A 72 -9.49 1.47 13.40
N ALA A 73 -8.42 0.69 13.56
CA ALA A 73 -7.46 0.45 12.49
C ALA A 73 -8.03 -0.43 11.37
N ASN A 74 -8.77 -1.49 11.69
CA ASN A 74 -9.28 -2.43 10.69
C ASN A 74 -10.32 -1.79 9.76
N PRO A 75 -11.36 -1.07 10.23
CA PRO A 75 -12.31 -0.43 9.32
C PRO A 75 -11.67 0.62 8.41
N PHE A 76 -10.69 1.37 8.94
CA PHE A 76 -9.96 2.34 8.14
C PHE A 76 -9.19 1.68 6.99
N LEU A 77 -8.41 0.64 7.28
CA LEU A 77 -7.65 -0.10 6.27
C LEU A 77 -8.57 -0.87 5.30
N ALA A 78 -9.70 -1.40 5.77
CA ALA A 78 -10.72 -2.01 4.93
C ALA A 78 -11.27 -1.02 3.91
N SER A 79 -11.59 0.21 4.32
CA SER A 79 -12.06 1.25 3.41
C SER A 79 -11.04 1.64 2.32
N ILE A 80 -9.74 1.45 2.60
CA ILE A 80 -8.67 1.66 1.62
C ILE A 80 -8.60 0.46 0.66
N GLN A 81 -8.74 -0.76 1.17
CA GLN A 81 -8.77 -1.98 0.36
C GLN A 81 -9.97 -1.99 -0.59
N GLU A 82 -11.16 -1.62 -0.12
CA GLU A 82 -12.38 -1.48 -0.93
C GLU A 82 -12.19 -0.49 -2.09
N ARG A 83 -11.44 0.59 -1.84
CA ARG A 83 -11.06 1.59 -2.86
C ARG A 83 -9.85 1.18 -3.69
N SER A 84 -9.49 -0.11 -3.70
CA SER A 84 -8.37 -0.68 -4.44
C SER A 84 -7.00 -0.06 -4.11
N GLY A 85 -6.83 0.55 -2.93
CA GLY A 85 -5.55 1.08 -2.48
C GLY A 85 -4.59 0.01 -1.93
N LEU A 86 -5.15 -1.10 -1.44
CA LEU A 86 -4.41 -2.25 -0.92
C LEU A 86 -4.95 -3.52 -1.58
N PHE A 87 -4.09 -4.49 -1.87
CA PHE A 87 -4.49 -5.85 -2.20
C PHE A 87 -4.90 -6.61 -0.93
N ALA A 88 -4.12 -6.45 0.13
CA ALA A 88 -4.34 -7.11 1.42
C ALA A 88 -3.73 -6.27 2.55
N PHE A 89 -4.27 -6.44 3.75
CA PHE A 89 -3.68 -5.93 4.98
C PHE A 89 -3.92 -6.89 6.14
N ARG A 90 -3.11 -6.76 7.19
CA ARG A 90 -3.31 -7.43 8.47
C ARG A 90 -2.84 -6.54 9.61
N VAL A 91 -3.64 -6.42 10.66
CA VAL A 91 -3.26 -5.74 11.90
C VAL A 91 -3.22 -6.78 13.02
N ILE A 92 -2.12 -6.82 13.77
CA ILE A 92 -1.93 -7.70 14.92
C ILE A 92 -1.62 -6.82 16.13
N MET A 93 -2.46 -6.93 17.15
CA MET A 93 -2.25 -6.32 18.47
C MET A 93 -3.04 -7.18 19.46
N ASP A 94 -2.49 -8.34 19.79
CA ASP A 94 -3.12 -9.34 20.65
C ASP A 94 -2.06 -9.99 21.56
N GLY A 95 -2.41 -11.06 22.27
CA GLY A 95 -1.47 -11.77 23.12
C GLY A 95 -0.30 -12.42 22.38
N SER A 96 -0.39 -12.67 21.07
CA SER A 96 0.69 -13.30 20.30
C SER A 96 1.89 -12.37 20.11
N ASN A 97 1.66 -11.06 20.03
CA ASN A 97 2.71 -10.05 19.93
C ASN A 97 2.84 -9.16 21.17
N ASN A 98 2.07 -9.44 22.23
CA ASN A 98 2.18 -8.79 23.55
C ASN A 98 2.28 -9.83 24.68
N PRO A 99 3.36 -10.63 24.73
CA PRO A 99 3.65 -11.53 25.84
C PRO A 99 3.89 -10.79 27.17
N ALA A 100 3.83 -11.52 28.28
CA ALA A 100 3.91 -10.97 29.63
C ALA A 100 5.18 -10.15 29.87
N ASP A 101 6.32 -10.54 29.30
CA ASP A 101 7.59 -9.81 29.44
C ASP A 101 7.56 -8.42 28.82
N LEU A 102 6.79 -8.20 27.74
CA LEU A 102 6.58 -6.86 27.18
C LEU A 102 5.59 -6.05 28.01
N ILE A 103 4.56 -6.70 28.55
CA ILE A 103 3.58 -6.06 29.42
C ILE A 103 4.27 -5.55 30.70
N ASP A 104 5.11 -6.37 31.34
CA ASP A 104 5.88 -6.02 32.54
C ASP A 104 6.86 -4.87 32.29
N ARG A 105 7.30 -4.69 31.03
CA ARG A 105 8.14 -3.56 30.59
C ARG A 105 7.34 -2.31 30.21
N ASN A 106 6.03 -2.32 30.38
CA ASN A 106 5.12 -1.24 29.96
C ASN A 106 5.16 -0.97 28.45
N ILE A 107 5.34 -2.01 27.63
CA ILE A 107 5.40 -1.91 26.17
C ILE A 107 4.12 -2.53 25.57
N LEU A 108 3.45 -1.77 24.70
CA LEU A 108 2.36 -2.25 23.86
C LEU A 108 2.81 -2.25 22.39
N VAL A 109 2.74 -3.41 21.74
CA VAL A 109 3.21 -3.63 20.37
C VAL A 109 2.03 -3.86 19.42
N GLY A 110 1.97 -3.05 18.37
CA GLY A 110 1.10 -3.25 17.22
C GLY A 110 1.92 -3.52 15.96
N GLN A 111 1.53 -4.54 15.20
CA GLN A 111 2.13 -4.87 13.91
C GLN A 111 1.10 -4.66 12.80
N ILE A 112 1.51 -3.98 11.74
CA ILE A 112 0.64 -3.67 10.59
C ILE A 112 1.35 -4.10 9.32
N PHE A 113 0.75 -5.04 8.61
CA PHE A 113 1.20 -5.57 7.33
C PHE A 113 0.33 -4.99 6.22
N LEU A 114 0.96 -4.47 5.17
CA LEU A 114 0.27 -3.81 4.06
C LEU A 114 0.84 -4.32 2.73
N GLN A 115 -0.05 -4.74 1.84
CA GLN A 115 0.27 -5.04 0.45
C GLN A 115 -0.36 -3.98 -0.45
N PRO A 116 0.37 -2.92 -0.82
CA PRO A 116 -0.18 -1.82 -1.61
C PRO A 116 -0.41 -2.22 -3.08
N THR A 117 -1.46 -1.66 -3.66
CA THR A 117 -1.73 -1.80 -5.09
C THR A 117 -0.68 -1.05 -5.91
N ARG A 118 -0.18 -1.69 -6.97
CA ARG A 118 0.79 -1.08 -7.90
C ARG A 118 0.11 -0.70 -9.20
N THR A 119 0.58 0.37 -9.81
CA THR A 119 0.13 0.90 -11.09
C THR A 119 0.92 0.28 -12.24
N ALA A 120 0.22 -0.08 -13.32
CA ALA A 120 0.87 -0.52 -14.56
C ALA A 120 1.52 0.68 -15.26
N GLU A 121 2.79 0.56 -15.62
CA GLU A 121 3.52 1.60 -16.38
C GLU A 121 3.65 1.30 -17.86
N PHE A 122 3.64 0.02 -18.19
CA PHE A 122 3.80 -0.48 -19.54
C PHE A 122 2.66 -1.47 -19.77
N ILE A 123 2.00 -1.34 -20.92
CA ILE A 123 0.99 -2.29 -21.36
C ILE A 123 1.55 -2.91 -22.64
N SER A 124 1.80 -4.22 -22.61
CA SER A 124 2.16 -4.99 -23.80
C SER A 124 0.89 -5.63 -24.34
N LEU A 125 0.53 -5.33 -25.59
CA LEU A 125 -0.59 -5.94 -26.28
C LEU A 125 -0.05 -6.67 -27.49
N GLU A 126 -0.29 -7.98 -27.54
CA GLU A 126 0.10 -8.83 -28.67
C GLU A 126 -1.11 -9.06 -29.57
N PHE A 127 -0.92 -8.81 -30.86
CA PHE A 127 -1.94 -9.07 -31.89
C PHE A 127 -1.56 -10.33 -32.64
N ASN A 128 -2.27 -11.42 -32.39
CA ASN A 128 -2.08 -12.69 -33.07
C ASN A 128 -3.18 -12.88 -34.13
N ILE A 129 -2.80 -12.90 -35.41
CA ILE A 129 -3.72 -13.14 -36.52
C ILE A 129 -3.65 -14.62 -36.88
N LEU A 130 -4.76 -15.33 -36.68
CA LEU A 130 -4.86 -16.77 -36.93
C LEU A 130 -5.84 -17.04 -38.09
N PRO A 131 -5.59 -18.07 -38.93
CA PRO A 131 -6.54 -18.51 -39.95
C PRO A 131 -7.87 -18.95 -39.31
N THR A 132 -8.98 -18.85 -40.06
CA THR A 132 -10.35 -19.15 -39.57
C THR A 132 -10.52 -20.56 -38.99
N GLY A 133 -9.63 -21.51 -39.31
CA GLY A 133 -9.64 -22.88 -38.78
C GLY A 133 -8.59 -23.17 -37.70
N ALA A 134 -7.81 -22.19 -37.26
CA ALA A 134 -6.81 -22.38 -36.21
C ALA A 134 -7.45 -22.18 -34.82
N THR A 135 -7.10 -23.08 -33.89
CA THR A 135 -7.46 -22.96 -32.48
C THR A 135 -6.52 -22.02 -31.76
N PHE A 136 -7.08 -21.12 -30.94
CA PHE A 136 -6.29 -20.24 -30.09
C PHE A 136 -5.45 -21.08 -29.11
N PRO A 137 -4.16 -20.74 -28.92
CA PRO A 137 -3.38 -21.37 -27.86
C PRO A 137 -4.03 -21.05 -26.50
N GLU A 138 -4.33 -22.07 -25.71
CA GLU A 138 -4.68 -21.89 -24.30
C GLU A 138 -3.42 -21.43 -23.59
N GLY A 139 -3.45 -20.19 -23.06
CA GLY A 139 -2.28 -19.49 -22.55
C GLY A 139 -1.49 -20.25 -21.47
N ALA A 140 -0.20 -19.95 -21.38
CA ALA A 140 0.70 -20.41 -20.32
C ALA A 140 0.51 -19.64 -19.01
#